data_AF-A0A485D3P7-F1
#
_entry.id   AF-A0A485D3P7-F1
#
_cell.length_a   1.000
_cell.length_b   1.000
_cell.length_c   1.000
_cell.angle_alpha   90.00
_cell.angle_beta   90.00
_cell.angle_gamma   90.00
#
_symmetry.space_group_name_H-M   'P 1'
#
loop_
_entity.id
_entity.type
_entity.pdbx_description
1 polymer ?
#
loop_
_entity_poly.entity_id
_entity_poly.type
_entity_poly.pdbx_seq_one_letter_code
_entity_poly.pdbx_strand_id
1 'polypeptide(L)' 'MDTTGAGDAFVAGLLASLAANGMPADINALEPTLALAQTCGALATLAKGAMTALPYQRDLHRQI' A
#
# COMPACT_ATOMS: atom_id res chain seq x y z
N MET A 1 -11.14 4.30 12.59
CA MET A 1 -9.94 3.48 12.75
C MET A 1 -10.39 2.03 12.69
N ASP A 2 -10.17 1.39 11.56
CA ASP A 2 -10.36 -0.05 11.37
C ASP A 2 -9.00 -0.60 10.95
N THR A 3 -8.38 -1.45 11.76
CA THR A 3 -7.01 -1.94 11.50
C THR A 3 -7.00 -3.21 10.67
N THR A 4 -8.17 -3.76 10.34
CA THR A 4 -8.27 -4.96 9.50
C THR A 4 -7.75 -4.68 8.10
N GLY A 5 -6.77 -5.47 7.65
CA GLY A 5 -6.15 -5.34 6.33
C GLY A 5 -4.92 -4.42 6.25
N ALA A 6 -4.52 -3.78 7.36
CA ALA A 6 -3.30 -2.95 7.37
C ALA A 6 -2.02 -3.77 7.09
N GLY A 7 -1.95 -5.00 7.62
CA GLY A 7 -0.87 -5.94 7.33
C GLY A 7 -0.85 -6.38 5.87
N ASP A 8 -2.02 -6.70 5.30
CA ASP A 8 -2.13 -7.10 3.89
C ASP A 8 -1.76 -5.95 2.95
N ALA A 9 -2.18 -4.73 3.28
CA ALA A 9 -1.79 -3.53 2.53
C ALA A 9 -0.29 -3.23 2.62
N PHE A 10 0.32 -3.45 3.79
CA PHE A 10 1.77 -3.38 3.93
C PHE A 10 2.48 -4.40 3.04
N VAL A 11 2.07 -5.67 3.08
CA VAL A 11 2.65 -6.74 2.26
C VAL A 11 2.42 -6.47 0.77
N ALA A 12 1.26 -5.96 0.38
CA ALA A 12 0.99 -5.56 -1.00
C ALA A 12 1.91 -4.42 -1.48
N GLY A 13 2.10 -3.39 -0.67
CA GLY A 13 3.04 -2.30 -0.98
C GLY A 13 4.49 -2.77 -1.09
N LEU A 14 4.90 -3.68 -0.19
CA LEU A 14 6.22 -4.31 -0.22
C LEU A 14 6.42 -5.11 -1.53
N LEU A 15 5.49 -6.01 -1.84
CA LEU A 15 5.57 -6.85 -3.04
C LEU A 15 5.49 -6.02 -4.33
N ALA A 16 4.68 -4.95 -4.37
CA ALA A 16 4.61 -4.06 -5.52
C ALA A 16 5.95 -3.35 -5.78
N SER A 17 6.62 -2.86 -4.72
CA SER A 17 7.95 -2.25 -4.86
C SER A 17 8.99 -3.26 -5.34
N LEU A 18 8.98 -4.48 -4.78
CA LEU A 18 9.90 -5.55 -5.19
C LEU A 18 9.65 -6.01 -6.63
N ALA A 19 8.39 -6.08 -7.07
CA ALA A 19 8.05 -6.42 -8.45
C ALA A 19 8.52 -5.36 -9.45
N ALA A 20 8.46 -4.08 -9.07
CA ALA A 20 8.89 -2.97 -9.93
C ALA A 20 10.41 -2.79 -9.97
N ASN A 21 11.08 -2.95 -8.82
CA ASN A 21 12.48 -2.57 -8.64
C ASN A 21 13.44 -3.77 -8.48
N GLY A 22 12.90 -4.98 -8.39
CA GLY A 22 13.67 -6.20 -8.09
C GLY A 22 14.02 -6.34 -6.60
N MET A 23 14.85 -7.34 -6.31
CA MET A 23 15.32 -7.58 -4.95
C MET A 23 16.37 -6.53 -4.55
N PRO A 24 16.25 -5.90 -3.37
CA PRO A 24 17.24 -4.98 -2.84
C PRO A 24 18.60 -5.68 -2.68
N ALA A 25 19.67 -4.99 -3.05
CA ALA A 25 21.03 -5.50 -2.89
C ALA A 25 21.53 -5.45 -1.44
N ASP A 26 21.00 -4.52 -0.65
CA ASP A 26 21.33 -4.31 0.76
C ASP A 26 20.14 -3.72 1.53
N ILE A 27 20.34 -3.53 2.84
CA ILE A 27 19.30 -3.01 3.74
C ILE A 27 18.96 -1.53 3.50
N ASN A 28 19.88 -0.74 2.94
CA ASN A 28 19.63 0.67 2.63
C ASN A 28 18.72 0.78 1.39
N ALA A 29 18.90 -0.13 0.42
CA ALA A 29 18.01 -0.25 -0.72
C ALA A 29 16.59 -0.73 -0.35
N LEU A 30 16.37 -1.24 0.86
CA LEU A 30 15.02 -1.54 1.38
C LEU A 30 14.26 -0.29 1.82
N GLU A 31 14.94 0.81 2.16
CA GLU A 31 14.31 2.00 2.74
C GLU A 31 13.13 2.54 1.92
N PRO A 32 13.25 2.79 0.59
CA PRO A 32 12.12 3.29 -0.20
C PRO A 32 10.98 2.27 -0.29
N THR A 33 11.32 0.98 -0.31
CA THR A 33 10.35 -0.13 -0.35
C THR A 33 9.55 -0.23 0.95
N LEU A 34 10.23 -0.07 2.09
CA LEU A 34 9.59 -0.06 3.42
C LEU A 34 8.73 1.18 3.60
N ALA A 35 9.17 2.36 3.13
CA ALA A 35 8.38 3.58 3.18
C ALA A 35 7.06 3.43 2.42
N LEU A 36 7.07 2.79 1.24
CA LEU A 36 5.86 2.51 0.48
C LEU A 36 4.93 1.55 1.23
N ALA A 37 5.48 0.44 1.74
CA ALA A 37 4.73 -0.55 2.50
C ALA A 37 4.07 0.06 3.76
N GLN A 38 4.80 0.88 4.51
CA GLN A 38 4.27 1.61 5.68
C GLN A 38 3.15 2.56 5.30
N THR A 39 3.29 3.28 4.19
CA THR A 39 2.24 4.18 3.68
C THR A 39 0.97 3.41 3.35
N CYS A 40 1.10 2.27 2.64
CA CYS A 40 -0.05 1.41 2.30
C CYS A 40 -0.74 0.86 3.56
N GLY A 41 0.03 0.38 4.54
CA GLY A 41 -0.51 -0.11 5.81
C GLY A 41 -1.24 0.99 6.60
N ALA A 42 -0.67 2.19 6.68
CA ALA A 42 -1.28 3.32 7.36
C ALA A 42 -2.57 3.78 6.67
N LEU A 43 -2.59 3.89 5.34
CA LEU A 43 -3.77 4.28 4.58
C LEU A 43 -4.91 3.27 4.72
N ALA A 44 -4.60 1.97 4.78
CA ALA A 44 -5.60 0.94 5.01
C ALA A 44 -6.31 1.10 6.37
N THR A 45 -5.66 1.68 7.39
CA THR A 45 -6.30 1.93 8.70
C THR A 45 -7.35 3.07 8.69
N LEU A 46 -7.28 3.92 7.66
CA LEU A 46 -8.15 5.07 7.47
C LEU A 46 -9.43 4.70 6.70
N ALA A 47 -9.45 3.56 6.00
CA ALA A 47 -10.63 3.04 5.33
C ALA A 47 -11.31 1.97 6.20
N LYS A 48 -12.63 2.03 6.38
CA LYS A 48 -13.38 0.97 7.08
C LYS A 48 -13.52 -0.25 6.17
N GLY A 49 -12.90 -1.37 6.56
CA GLY A 49 -13.08 -2.69 5.98
C GLY A 49 -12.14 -3.01 4.81
N ALA A 50 -11.51 -4.19 4.88
CA ALA A 50 -10.57 -4.76 3.91
C ALA A 50 -11.10 -4.94 2.47
N MET A 51 -12.40 -4.71 2.21
CA MET A 51 -13.03 -4.84 0.89
C MET A 51 -13.81 -3.60 0.41
N THR A 52 -13.94 -2.54 1.23
CA THR A 52 -14.71 -1.34 0.87
C THR A 52 -13.86 -0.25 0.18
N ALA A 53 -12.54 -0.45 0.13
CA ALA A 53 -11.56 0.57 -0.27
C ALA A 53 -10.83 0.26 -1.58
N LEU A 54 -11.32 -0.66 -2.40
CA LEU A 54 -10.82 -0.85 -3.78
C LEU A 54 -11.49 0.22 -4.67
N PRO A 55 -10.79 1.30 -5.08
CA PRO A 55 -11.41 2.31 -5.92
C PRO A 55 -11.65 1.74 -7.32
N TYR A 56 -12.86 1.94 -7.85
CA TYR A 56 -13.13 1.67 -9.25
C TYR A 56 -12.64 2.83 -10.11
N GLN A 57 -12.21 2.54 -11.33
CA GLN A 57 -11.70 3.51 -12.32
C GLN A 57 -12.64 4.72 -12.55
N ARG A 58 -13.93 4.59 -12.23
CA ARG A 58 -14.94 5.64 -12.38
C ARG A 58 -14.88 6.74 -11.33
N ASP A 59 -14.27 6.49 -10.18
CA ASP A 59 -14.21 7.46 -9.06
C ASP A 59 -13.10 8.49 -9.24
N LEU A 60 -12.18 8.28 -10.19
CA LEU A 60 -11.07 9.20 -10.50
C LEU A 60 -11.48 10.47 -11.27
N HIS A 61 -12.68 10.56 -11.85
CA HIS A 61 -13.06 11.66 -12.76
C HIS A 61 -14.05 12.69 -12.18
N ARG A 62 -14.36 12.68 -10.88
CA ARG A 62 -15.36 13.60 -10.30
C ARG A 62 -14.81 14.61 -9.28
N GLN A 63 -13.61 15.12 -9.51
CA GLN A 63 -13.09 16.29 -8.81
C GLN A 63 -12.53 17.31 -9.81
N ILE A 64 -13.45 17.96 -10.53
CA ILE A 64 -13.27 19.32 -11.05
C ILE A 64 -14.47 20.12 -10.54
#